data_AF-A0A543DKL6-F1
#
_entry.id   AF-A0A543DKL6-F1
#
_cell.length_a   1.000
_cell.length_b   1.000
_cell.length_c   1.000
_cell.angle_alpha   90.00
_cell.angle_beta   90.00
_cell.angle_gamma   90.00
#
_symmetry.space_group_name_H-M   'P 1'
#
loop_
_entity.id
_entity.type
_entity.pdbx_description
1 polymer ?
#
loop_
_entity_poly.entity_id
_entity_poly.type
_entity_poly.pdbx_seq_one_letter_code
_entity_poly.pdbx_strand_id
1 'polypeptide(L)'
;MSDPSSTARVSPPSGRSLHSVLVLAPIGCWSSGLAFDVASLFSGDPAFLVRVGTWLTGAGLVAAVVAGIAGMVAAGPIPDGTAAQRRMLAHMGLVMTLLVLYAFGLILRLAVQLGGPAVPSTLAISATGVLLVGITGWTGRAVRRSRPIGGGGRRLEAAGMESGEGSQRRDSNRRADSDS
;
A
#
# COMPACT_ATOMS: atom_id res chain seq x y z
N MET A 1 -40.79 28.46 8.85
CA MET A 1 -40.45 27.20 8.14
C MET A 1 -39.24 27.48 7.27
N SER A 2 -38.06 27.15 7.81
CA SER A 2 -36.73 27.28 7.20
C SER A 2 -35.87 26.17 7.84
N ASP A 3 -35.16 25.42 7.01
CA ASP A 3 -34.65 24.05 7.23
C ASP A 3 -33.38 23.98 8.13
N PRO A 4 -33.29 23.09 9.15
CA PRO A 4 -32.13 22.94 10.05
C PRO A 4 -30.91 22.19 9.46
N SER A 5 -30.73 22.11 8.14
CA SER A 5 -29.80 21.17 7.49
C SER A 5 -28.48 21.77 6.96
N SER A 6 -27.91 22.81 7.60
CA SER A 6 -26.57 23.32 7.23
C SER A 6 -25.54 23.09 8.35
N THR A 7 -25.32 21.83 8.72
CA THR A 7 -24.05 21.45 9.36
C THR A 7 -23.03 21.25 8.26
N ALA A 8 -22.28 22.32 7.97
CA ALA A 8 -21.12 22.27 7.09
C ALA A 8 -20.19 21.16 7.57
N ARG A 9 -20.21 20.02 6.86
CA ARG A 9 -19.30 18.91 7.11
C ARG A 9 -17.92 19.43 6.77
N VAL A 10 -17.13 19.76 7.79
CA VAL A 10 -15.70 20.04 7.65
C VAL A 10 -15.09 18.77 7.08
N SER A 11 -14.91 18.74 5.76
CA SER A 11 -14.13 17.69 5.11
C SER A 11 -12.70 17.81 5.65
N PRO A 12 -12.14 16.78 6.29
CA PRO A 12 -10.75 16.81 6.72
C PRO A 12 -9.87 17.08 5.49
N PRO A 13 -8.81 17.88 5.64
CA PRO A 13 -8.00 18.33 4.52
C PRO A 13 -7.53 17.14 3.70
N SER A 14 -7.78 17.22 2.39
CA SER A 14 -7.39 16.23 1.41
C SER A 14 -5.89 15.91 1.51
N GLY A 15 -5.59 14.70 1.99
CA GLY A 15 -5.09 13.72 1.03
C GLY A 15 -3.71 13.09 1.25
N ARG A 16 -3.17 13.01 2.47
CA ARG A 16 -2.11 12.03 2.80
C ARG A 16 -2.41 11.41 4.16
N SER A 17 -2.62 10.08 4.20
CA SER A 17 -2.70 9.36 5.47
C SER A 17 -1.41 9.62 6.26
N LEU A 18 -1.52 9.89 7.57
CA LEU A 18 -0.35 10.06 8.45
C LEU A 18 0.64 8.89 8.29
N HIS A 19 0.10 7.69 8.13
CA HIS A 19 0.88 6.49 7.81
C HIS A 19 1.73 6.66 6.55
N SER A 20 1.19 7.23 5.46
CA SER A 20 1.94 7.44 4.21
C SER A 20 3.12 8.39 4.37
N VAL A 21 3.07 9.31 5.34
CA VAL A 21 4.18 10.21 5.65
C VAL A 21 5.18 9.51 6.57
N LEU A 22 4.69 8.83 7.61
CA LEU A 22 5.50 8.12 8.59
C LEU A 22 6.35 7.01 7.96
N VAL A 23 5.85 6.33 6.93
CA VAL A 23 6.57 5.26 6.23
C VAL A 23 7.83 5.78 5.49
N LEU A 24 7.95 7.08 5.22
CA LEU A 24 9.19 7.61 4.60
C LEU A 24 10.39 7.52 5.54
N ALA A 25 10.18 7.65 6.84
CA ALA A 25 11.24 7.61 7.85
C ALA A 25 11.98 6.26 7.89
N PRO A 26 11.33 5.09 8.06
CA PRO A 26 12.02 3.81 8.05
C PRO A 26 12.69 3.51 6.71
N ILE A 27 12.06 3.88 5.58
CA ILE A 27 12.64 3.70 4.25
C ILE A 27 13.94 4.49 4.12
N GLY A 28 13.92 5.78 4.45
CA GLY A 28 15.10 6.63 4.40
C GLY A 28 16.22 6.12 5.30
N CYS A 29 15.89 5.71 6.53
CA CYS A 29 16.86 5.18 7.48
C CYS A 29 17.53 3.91 6.97
N TRP A 30 16.75 2.92 6.54
CA TRP A 30 17.29 1.63 6.09
C TRP A 30 18.04 1.72 4.76
N SER A 31 17.55 2.51 3.80
CA SER A 31 18.27 2.75 2.55
C SER A 31 19.59 3.49 2.78
N SER A 32 19.60 4.49 3.66
CA SER A 32 20.84 5.20 4.03
C SER A 32 21.80 4.29 4.78
N GLY A 33 21.29 3.46 5.70
CA GLY A 33 22.08 2.48 6.44
C GLY A 33 22.82 1.52 5.51
N LEU A 34 22.11 0.95 4.53
CA LEU A 34 22.70 0.10 3.49
C LEU A 34 23.77 0.84 2.68
N ALA A 35 23.53 2.10 2.31
CA ALA A 35 24.51 2.90 1.59
C ALA A 35 25.79 3.12 2.41
N PHE A 36 25.68 3.36 3.72
CA PHE A 36 26.83 3.48 4.61
C PHE A 36 27.58 2.15 4.79
N ASP A 37 26.89 1.01 4.81
CA ASP A 37 27.55 -0.29 4.85
C ASP A 37 28.36 -0.54 3.58
N VAL A 38 27.80 -0.24 2.41
CA VAL A 38 28.52 -0.35 1.13
C VAL A 38 29.71 0.61 1.10
N ALA A 39 29.55 1.85 1.58
CA ALA A 39 30.63 2.81 1.67
C ALA A 39 31.75 2.33 2.62
N SER A 40 31.42 1.58 3.68
CA SER A 40 32.42 1.02 4.60
C SER A 40 33.39 0.06 3.94
N LEU A 41 33.02 -0.57 2.82
CA LEU A 41 33.89 -1.50 2.08
C LEU A 41 35.07 -0.80 1.38
N PHE A 42 34.95 0.51 1.14
CA PHE A 42 35.93 1.30 0.39
C PHE A 42 36.53 2.45 1.21
N SER A 43 36.13 2.59 2.48
CA SER A 43 36.53 3.70 3.35
C SER A 43 37.82 3.41 4.11
N GLY A 44 38.62 4.46 4.35
CA GLY A 44 39.77 4.41 5.25
C GLY A 44 39.40 4.31 6.73
N ASP A 45 38.18 4.73 7.11
CA ASP A 45 37.58 4.50 8.42
C ASP A 45 36.25 3.74 8.27
N PRO A 46 36.30 2.40 8.13
CA PRO A 46 35.12 1.58 7.98
C PRO A 46 34.28 1.53 9.25
N ALA A 47 34.91 1.59 10.42
CA ALA A 47 34.25 1.40 11.71
C ALA A 47 33.24 2.52 12.03
N PHE A 48 33.55 3.76 11.65
CA PHE A 48 32.61 4.86 11.78
C PHE A 48 31.35 4.65 10.93
N LEU A 49 31.50 4.28 9.67
CA LEU A 49 30.38 4.11 8.73
C LEU A 49 29.47 2.95 9.13
N VAL A 50 30.03 1.82 9.57
CA VAL A 50 29.24 0.69 10.08
C VAL A 50 28.46 1.08 11.34
N ARG A 51 29.07 1.90 12.22
CA ARG A 51 28.39 2.42 13.41
C ARG A 51 27.20 3.31 13.05
N VAL A 52 27.37 4.20 12.08
CA VAL A 52 26.28 5.04 11.55
C VAL A 52 25.16 4.18 10.95
N GLY A 53 25.51 3.18 10.12
CA GLY A 53 24.56 2.23 9.54
C GLY A 53 23.80 1.42 10.60
N THR A 54 24.46 1.07 11.71
CA THR A 54 23.85 0.37 12.85
C THR A 54 22.83 1.25 13.57
N TRP A 55 23.15 2.52 13.83
CA TRP A 55 22.20 3.47 14.42
C TRP A 55 21.01 3.76 13.53
N LEU A 56 21.24 3.93 12.22
CA LEU A 56 20.17 4.09 11.23
C LEU A 56 19.26 2.86 11.16
N THR A 57 19.82 1.66 11.30
CA THR A 57 19.05 0.42 11.36
C THR A 57 18.10 0.42 12.56
N GLY A 58 18.60 0.79 13.75
CA GLY A 58 17.79 0.92 14.97
C GLY A 58 16.74 2.04 14.88
N ALA A 59 17.12 3.23 14.39
CA ALA A 59 16.20 4.35 14.21
C ALA A 59 15.07 4.00 13.22
N GLY A 60 15.41 3.32 12.12
CA GLY A 60 14.44 2.82 11.16
C GLY A 60 13.47 1.80 11.77
N LEU A 61 13.94 0.94 12.67
CA LEU A 61 13.08 -0.01 13.39
C LEU A 61 12.04 0.70 14.26
N VAL A 62 12.46 1.72 15.02
CA VAL A 62 11.55 2.54 15.85
C VAL A 62 10.54 3.27 14.96
N ALA A 63 11.00 3.89 13.88
CA ALA A 63 10.13 4.59 12.94
C ALA A 63 9.11 3.65 12.26
N ALA A 64 9.52 2.42 11.93
CA ALA A 64 8.64 1.40 11.36
C ALA A 64 7.53 0.98 12.34
N VAL A 65 7.83 0.84 13.63
CA VAL A 65 6.82 0.55 14.66
C VAL A 65 5.79 1.68 14.75
N VAL A 66 6.24 2.93 14.82
CA VAL A 66 5.34 4.11 14.86
C VAL A 66 4.47 4.17 13.60
N ALA A 67 5.06 3.95 12.43
CA ALA A 67 4.33 3.90 11.17
C ALA A 67 3.30 2.75 11.13
N GLY A 68 3.66 1.58 11.67
CA GLY A 68 2.78 0.42 11.78
C GLY A 68 1.56 0.69 12.65
N ILE A 69 1.74 1.32 13.82
CA ILE A 69 0.64 1.73 14.70
C ILE A 69 -0.31 2.69 13.98
N ALA A 70 0.23 3.72 13.32
CA ALA A 70 -0.59 4.65 12.53
C ALA A 70 -1.35 3.94 11.40
N GLY A 71 -0.75 2.92 10.78
CA GLY A 71 -1.38 2.08 9.77
C GLY A 71 -2.54 1.26 10.33
N MET A 72 -2.39 0.67 11.51
CA MET A 72 -3.46 -0.07 12.20
C MET A 72 -4.64 0.83 12.58
N VAL A 73 -4.39 2.04 13.06
CA VAL A 73 -5.45 3.01 13.39
C VAL A 73 -6.22 3.41 12.13
N ALA A 74 -5.52 3.65 11.01
CA ALA A 74 -6.16 3.97 9.73
C ALA A 74 -6.95 2.80 9.12
N ALA A 75 -6.68 1.58 9.56
CA ALA A 75 -7.29 0.34 9.11
C ALA A 75 -8.60 -0.02 9.83
N GLY A 76 -8.87 0.56 10.99
CA GLY A 76 -10.06 0.26 11.82
C GLY A 76 -11.42 0.33 11.10
N PRO A 77 -11.64 1.24 10.12
CA PRO A 77 -12.92 1.32 9.41
C PRO A 77 -13.18 0.22 8.36
N ILE A 78 -12.25 -0.72 8.12
CA ILE A 78 -12.38 -1.72 7.05
C ILE A 78 -13.28 -2.88 7.51
N PRO A 79 -14.40 -3.18 6.81
CA PRO A 79 -15.26 -4.30 7.15
C PRO A 79 -14.60 -5.67 6.94
N ASP A 80 -14.97 -6.61 7.80
CA ASP A 80 -14.49 -7.99 7.76
C ASP A 80 -14.93 -8.74 6.49
N GLY A 81 -14.14 -9.74 6.07
CA GLY A 81 -14.38 -10.59 4.90
C GLY A 81 -14.05 -9.95 3.54
N THR A 82 -13.72 -8.65 3.51
CA THR A 82 -13.51 -7.92 2.26
C THR A 82 -12.15 -8.21 1.62
N ALA A 83 -12.05 -8.01 0.31
CA ALA A 83 -10.76 -8.05 -0.39
C ALA A 83 -9.78 -6.97 0.13
N ALA A 84 -10.29 -5.89 0.73
CA ALA A 84 -9.48 -4.87 1.38
C ALA A 84 -8.82 -5.41 2.67
N GLN A 85 -9.56 -6.15 3.50
CA GLN A 85 -9.01 -6.78 4.70
C GLN A 85 -7.91 -7.80 4.38
N ARG A 86 -8.10 -8.67 3.37
CA ARG A 86 -7.05 -9.63 2.96
C ARG A 86 -5.74 -8.95 2.56
N ARG A 87 -5.83 -7.81 1.85
CA ARG A 87 -4.66 -7.03 1.45
C ARG A 87 -3.98 -6.37 2.64
N MET A 88 -4.78 -5.84 3.56
CA MET A 88 -4.28 -5.27 4.82
C MET A 88 -3.53 -6.33 5.64
N LEU A 89 -4.09 -7.52 5.81
CA LEU A 89 -3.44 -8.62 6.53
C LEU A 89 -2.14 -9.05 5.83
N ALA A 90 -2.14 -9.16 4.50
CA ALA A 90 -0.92 -9.46 3.73
C ALA A 90 0.16 -8.36 3.90
N HIS A 91 -0.25 -7.08 3.88
CA HIS A 91 0.65 -5.97 4.12
C HIS A 91 1.22 -5.98 5.54
N MET A 92 0.38 -6.22 6.55
CA MET A 92 0.81 -6.34 7.95
C MET A 92 1.78 -7.50 8.14
N GLY A 93 1.53 -8.65 7.52
CA GLY A 93 2.46 -9.78 7.53
C GLY A 93 3.83 -9.41 6.96
N LEU A 94 3.85 -8.67 5.84
CA LEU A 94 5.10 -8.24 5.21
C LEU A 94 5.87 -7.21 6.07
N VAL A 95 5.15 -6.31 6.74
CA VAL A 95 5.74 -5.35 7.70
C VAL A 95 6.29 -6.07 8.94
N MET A 96 5.60 -7.10 9.46
CA MET A 96 6.12 -7.92 10.56
C MET A 96 7.40 -8.65 10.17
N THR A 97 7.43 -9.25 8.97
CA THR A 97 8.66 -9.87 8.44
C THR A 97 9.81 -8.87 8.36
N LEU A 98 9.55 -7.64 7.91
CA LEU A 98 10.55 -6.58 7.89
C LEU A 98 11.05 -6.21 9.29
N LEU A 99 10.16 -6.05 10.27
CA LEU A 99 10.56 -5.75 11.65
C LEU A 99 11.44 -6.86 12.24
N VAL A 100 11.04 -8.13 12.06
CA VAL A 100 11.83 -9.28 12.55
C VAL A 100 13.19 -9.34 11.86
N LEU A 101 13.22 -9.16 10.54
CA LEU A 101 14.45 -9.19 9.75
C LEU A 101 15.43 -8.08 10.18
N TYR A 102 14.95 -6.85 10.34
CA TYR A 102 15.80 -5.73 10.77
C TYR A 102 16.17 -5.80 12.25
N ALA A 103 15.31 -6.33 13.12
CA ALA A 103 15.65 -6.60 14.52
C ALA A 103 16.76 -7.66 14.61
N PHE A 104 16.64 -8.76 13.86
CA PHE A 104 17.68 -9.78 13.78
C PHE A 104 18.99 -9.21 13.21
N GLY A 105 18.91 -8.41 12.13
CA GLY A 105 20.06 -7.71 11.57
C GLY A 105 20.73 -6.76 12.57
N LEU A 106 19.95 -6.04 13.39
CA LEU A 106 20.47 -5.16 14.43
C LEU A 106 21.18 -5.94 15.54
N ILE A 107 20.58 -7.03 16.01
CA ILE A 107 21.21 -7.91 17.01
C ILE A 107 22.53 -8.46 16.46
N LEU A 108 22.53 -8.93 15.21
CA LEU A 108 23.73 -9.44 14.57
C LEU A 108 24.82 -8.37 14.44
N ARG A 109 24.46 -7.14 14.06
CA ARG A 109 25.39 -6.01 14.06
C ARG A 109 25.99 -5.83 15.44
N LEU A 110 25.16 -5.66 16.47
CA LEU A 110 25.62 -5.44 17.85
C LEU A 110 26.50 -6.58 18.38
N ALA A 111 26.25 -7.82 17.98
CA ALA A 111 27.04 -8.98 18.38
C ALA A 111 28.38 -9.11 17.62
N VAL A 112 28.43 -8.67 16.37
CA VAL A 112 29.58 -8.86 15.46
C VAL A 112 30.38 -7.57 15.25
N GLN A 113 30.08 -6.47 15.96
CA GLN A 113 30.81 -5.19 15.88
C GLN A 113 32.31 -5.34 16.23
N LEU A 114 33.07 -5.82 15.24
CA LEU A 114 34.52 -5.82 15.14
C LEU A 114 34.89 -4.50 14.45
N GLY A 115 36.03 -3.89 14.79
CA GLY A 115 36.46 -2.58 14.29
C GLY A 115 36.83 -2.50 12.80
N GLY A 116 36.14 -3.26 11.93
CA GLY A 116 36.38 -3.36 10.50
C GLY A 116 35.12 -3.09 9.64
N PRO A 117 35.20 -3.38 8.32
CA PRO A 117 34.11 -3.17 7.37
C PRO A 117 32.85 -3.99 7.67
N ALA A 118 31.73 -3.59 7.06
CA ALA A 118 30.47 -4.29 7.18
C ALA A 118 30.61 -5.77 6.80
N VAL A 119 30.17 -6.66 7.69
CA VAL A 119 30.25 -8.11 7.45
C VAL A 119 29.21 -8.54 6.41
N PRO A 120 29.52 -9.50 5.52
CA PRO A 120 28.64 -9.89 4.41
C PRO A 120 27.21 -10.27 4.82
N SER A 121 27.04 -10.88 5.99
CA SER A 121 25.74 -11.26 6.54
C SER A 121 24.85 -10.06 6.84
N THR A 122 25.40 -8.98 7.42
CA THR A 122 24.67 -7.74 7.73
C THR A 122 24.30 -6.95 6.48
N LEU A 123 25.18 -6.97 5.46
CA LEU A 123 24.93 -6.42 4.13
C LEU A 123 23.79 -7.16 3.43
N ALA A 124 23.82 -8.50 3.43
CA ALA A 124 22.77 -9.32 2.82
C ALA A 124 21.41 -9.05 3.47
N ILE A 125 21.33 -9.03 4.81
CA ILE A 125 20.09 -8.73 5.54
C ILE A 125 19.54 -7.35 5.18
N SER A 126 20.41 -6.33 5.11
CA SER A 126 20.00 -4.95 4.81
C SER A 126 19.53 -4.81 3.36
N ALA A 127 20.23 -5.45 2.41
CA ALA A 127 19.82 -5.48 1.01
C ALA A 127 18.47 -6.20 0.81
N THR A 128 18.29 -7.36 1.44
CA THR A 128 17.02 -8.10 1.44
C THR A 128 15.89 -7.26 2.04
N GLY A 129 16.16 -6.57 3.15
CA GLY A 129 15.21 -5.66 3.78
C GLY A 129 14.77 -4.51 2.87
N VAL A 130 15.70 -3.86 2.17
CA VAL A 130 15.38 -2.78 1.21
C VAL A 130 14.57 -3.31 0.01
N LEU A 131 14.87 -4.51 -0.48
CA LEU A 131 14.08 -5.14 -1.55
C LEU A 131 12.64 -5.45 -1.08
N LEU A 132 12.49 -6.00 0.13
CA LEU A 132 11.18 -6.25 0.75
C LEU A 132 10.36 -4.97 0.94
N VAL A 133 11.00 -3.86 1.32
CA VAL A 133 10.38 -2.53 1.36
C VAL A 133 9.84 -2.14 -0.02
N GLY A 134 10.62 -2.32 -1.09
CA GLY A 134 10.15 -2.08 -2.46
C GLY A 134 8.89 -2.90 -2.81
N ILE A 135 8.88 -4.17 -2.42
CA ILE A 135 7.74 -5.09 -2.64
C ILE A 135 6.51 -4.65 -1.82
N THR A 136 6.68 -4.26 -0.55
CA THR A 136 5.57 -3.71 0.27
C THR A 136 4.95 -2.47 -0.38
N GLY A 137 5.76 -1.56 -0.93
CA GLY A 137 5.28 -0.36 -1.61
C GLY A 137 4.55 -0.65 -2.92
N TRP A 138 4.98 -1.68 -3.66
CA TRP A 138 4.37 -2.08 -4.93
C TRP A 138 2.97 -2.68 -4.74
N THR A 139 2.78 -3.54 -3.72
CA THR A 139 1.47 -4.16 -3.43
C THR A 139 0.38 -3.11 -3.11
N GLY A 140 0.74 -1.96 -2.55
CA GLY A 140 -0.18 -0.83 -2.33
C GLY A 140 -0.66 -0.14 -3.63
N ARG A 141 0.11 -0.20 -4.73
CA ARG A 141 -0.20 0.50 -6.00
C ARG A 141 -1.10 -0.30 -6.95
N ALA A 142 -1.11 -1.64 -6.84
CA ALA A 142 -1.86 -2.52 -7.73
C ALA A 142 -3.41 -2.37 -7.65
N VAL A 143 -3.91 -1.71 -6.60
CA VAL A 143 -5.36 -1.50 -6.38
C VAL A 143 -5.98 -0.45 -7.32
N ARG A 144 -5.18 0.38 -7.99
CA ARG A 144 -5.70 1.44 -8.87
C ARG A 144 -6.02 0.97 -10.30
N ARG A 145 -5.84 -0.32 -10.64
CA ARG A 145 -6.00 -0.86 -12.00
C ARG A 145 -7.05 -1.94 -12.20
N SER A 146 -7.85 -2.28 -11.19
CA SER A 146 -9.06 -3.09 -11.40
C SER A 146 -10.29 -2.19 -11.35
N ARG A 147 -10.44 -1.36 -12.38
CA ARG A 147 -11.78 -0.95 -12.80
C ARG A 147 -12.43 -2.23 -13.36
N PRO A 148 -13.65 -2.60 -12.95
CA PRO A 148 -14.44 -3.51 -13.75
C PRO A 148 -14.65 -2.80 -15.08
N ILE A 149 -14.13 -3.38 -16.15
CA ILE A 149 -14.49 -2.93 -17.50
C ILE A 149 -15.99 -3.20 -17.58
N GLY A 150 -16.76 -2.11 -17.54
CA GLY A 150 -18.20 -2.14 -17.76
C GLY A 150 -18.47 -2.76 -19.13
N GLY A 151 -18.95 -4.00 -19.10
CA GLY A 151 -19.49 -4.73 -20.25
C GLY A 151 -20.92 -5.18 -19.95
N GLY A 152 -21.76 -4.28 -19.44
CA GLY A 152 -23.14 -4.62 -19.04
C GLY A 152 -24.22 -3.60 -19.43
N GLY A 153 -23.88 -2.49 -20.07
CA GLY A 153 -24.86 -1.44 -20.41
C GLY A 153 -25.56 -1.60 -21.75
N ARG A 154 -24.94 -2.26 -22.74
CA ARG A 154 -25.45 -2.25 -24.13
C ARG A 154 -26.38 -3.41 -24.52
N ARG A 155 -26.66 -4.35 -23.60
CA ARG A 155 -27.55 -5.50 -23.89
C ARG A 155 -28.99 -5.31 -23.39
N LEU A 156 -29.20 -4.40 -22.44
CA LEU A 156 -30.55 -4.10 -21.92
C LEU A 156 -31.24 -3.01 -22.75
N GLU A 157 -30.50 -2.06 -23.33
CA GLU A 157 -31.06 -1.12 -24.31
C GLU A 157 -31.43 -1.82 -25.63
N ALA A 158 -30.58 -2.73 -26.14
CA ALA A 158 -30.90 -3.49 -27.35
C ALA A 158 -32.09 -4.46 -27.15
N ALA A 159 -32.19 -5.12 -25.98
CA ALA A 159 -33.33 -5.97 -25.65
C ALA A 159 -34.61 -5.16 -25.35
N GLY A 160 -34.48 -3.94 -24.82
CA GLY A 160 -35.61 -3.02 -24.61
C GLY A 160 -36.12 -2.37 -25.91
N MET A 161 -35.23 -2.10 -26.87
CA MET A 161 -35.59 -1.57 -28.19
C MET A 161 -36.26 -2.64 -29.07
N GLU A 162 -35.77 -3.88 -29.10
CA GLU A 162 -36.44 -4.98 -29.82
C GLU A 162 -37.83 -5.32 -29.24
N SER A 163 -37.99 -5.22 -27.91
CA SER A 163 -39.29 -5.44 -27.27
C SER A 163 -40.30 -4.32 -27.54
N GLY A 164 -39.85 -3.06 -27.68
CA GLY A 164 -40.71 -1.91 -27.98
C GLY A 164 -41.19 -1.89 -29.43
N GLU A 165 -40.30 -2.23 -30.37
CA GLU A 165 -40.58 -2.18 -31.81
C GLU A 165 -41.51 -3.32 -32.27
N GLY A 166 -41.42 -4.50 -31.64
CA GLY A 166 -42.31 -5.64 -31.90
C GLY A 166 -43.76 -5.42 -31.44
N SER A 167 -43.98 -4.67 -30.36
CA SER A 167 -45.33 -4.33 -29.87
C SER A 167 -46.00 -3.27 -30.75
N GLN A 168 -45.24 -2.29 -31.23
CA GLN A 168 -45.79 -1.20 -32.04
C GLN A 168 -46.18 -1.67 -33.46
N ARG A 169 -45.43 -2.61 -34.05
CA ARG A 169 -45.77 -3.25 -35.33
C ARG A 169 -47.04 -4.10 -35.24
N ARG A 170 -47.25 -4.85 -34.15
CA ARG A 170 -48.47 -5.67 -33.97
C ARG A 170 -49.74 -4.83 -33.87
N ASP A 171 -49.70 -3.70 -33.18
CA ASP A 171 -50.87 -2.81 -33.06
C ASP A 171 -51.18 -2.08 -34.37
N SER A 172 -50.17 -1.75 -35.17
CA SER A 172 -50.39 -1.15 -36.50
C SER A 172 -51.07 -2.11 -37.48
N ASN A 173 -50.70 -3.40 -37.46
CA ASN A 173 -51.27 -4.40 -38.36
C ASN A 173 -52.71 -4.77 -37.97
N ARG A 174 -53.04 -4.73 -36.67
CA ARG A 174 -54.38 -5.04 -36.16
C ARG A 174 -55.42 -3.96 -36.46
N ARG A 175 -54.98 -2.71 -36.67
CA ARG A 175 -55.85 -1.59 -37.09
C ARG A 175 -56.08 -1.56 -38.60
N ALA A 176 -55.17 -2.11 -39.39
CA ALA A 176 -55.35 -2.22 -40.84
C ALA A 176 -56.39 -3.30 -41.22
N ASP A 177 -56.46 -4.40 -40.46
CA ASP A 177 -57.43 -5.48 -40.69
C ASP A 177 -58.86 -5.15 -40.22
N SER A 178 -59.06 -4.09 -39.43
CA SER A 178 -60.40 -3.69 -38.94
C SER A 178 -61.14 -2.71 -39.87
N ASP A 179 -60.45 -2.16 -40.87
CA ASP A 179 -60.99 -1.18 -41.84
C ASP A 179 -61.24 -1.80 -43.24
N SER A 180 -61.25 -3.14 -43.36
CA SER A 180 -61.56 -3.90 -44.59
C SER A 180 -62.92 -4.55 -44.56
#